data_AF-A0A7V2IBR2-F1
#
_entry.id   AF-A0A7V2IBR2-F1
#
_cell.length_a   1.000
_cell.length_b   1.000
_cell.length_c   1.000
_cell.angle_alpha   90.00
_cell.angle_beta   90.00
_cell.angle_gamma   90.00
#
_symmetry.space_group_name_H-M   'P 1'
#
loop_
_entity.id
_entity.type
_entity.pdbx_description
1 polymer ?
#
loop_
_entity_poly.entity_id
_entity_poly.type
_entity_poly.pdbx_seq_one_letter_code
_entity_poly.pdbx_strand_id
1 'polypeptide(L)'
;MSLLVLGPLVAAPGAGAADQGPYRGRVVDAVTGQPLADAVAILVWEHEHPEIPGQRQAGAVRSVLTDVRGEFTIDGGGVERDPREVRLEPRIVVWKPGYTPYPPERRRPPGAPATPFAGAGGVVRLAPARDATARVESFNTFVDAMSGFGLLGYGPPELQRLVSEELRYVERALGPGGPGERR
;
A
#
# COMPACT_ATOMS: atom_id res chain seq x y z
N MET A 1 60.88 -14.36 -13.38
CA MET A 1 60.50 -13.25 -12.48
C MET A 1 59.34 -12.53 -13.15
N SER A 2 58.11 -12.95 -12.86
CA SER A 2 56.90 -12.46 -13.55
C SER A 2 56.41 -11.18 -12.88
N LEU A 3 56.36 -10.09 -13.65
CA LEU A 3 55.86 -8.79 -13.22
C LEU A 3 54.33 -8.79 -13.33
N LEU A 4 53.62 -8.75 -12.19
CA LEU A 4 52.19 -8.51 -12.14
C LEU A 4 51.94 -7.02 -12.37
N VAL A 5 51.35 -6.68 -13.52
CA VAL A 5 50.84 -5.33 -13.80
C VAL A 5 49.48 -5.20 -13.09
N LEU A 6 49.46 -4.49 -11.97
CA LEU A 6 48.24 -3.98 -11.34
C LEU A 6 47.66 -2.90 -12.25
N GLY A 7 46.66 -3.28 -13.05
CA GLY A 7 45.83 -2.31 -13.77
C GLY A 7 45.04 -1.45 -12.78
N PRO A 8 44.72 -0.19 -13.14
CA PRO A 8 43.98 0.69 -12.25
C PRO A 8 42.60 0.09 -11.98
N LEU A 9 42.27 -0.05 -10.70
CA LEU A 9 40.92 -0.33 -10.24
C LEU A 9 40.03 0.82 -10.72
N VAL A 10 39.33 0.62 -11.82
CA VAL A 10 38.24 1.49 -12.23
C VAL A 10 37.19 1.38 -11.12
N ALA A 11 37.10 2.42 -10.29
CA ALA A 11 35.99 2.57 -9.37
C ALA A 11 34.71 2.50 -10.21
N ALA A 12 33.93 1.44 -10.02
CA ALA A 12 32.60 1.37 -10.60
C ALA A 12 31.85 2.65 -10.18
N PRO A 13 31.17 3.35 -11.10
CA PRO A 13 30.33 4.47 -10.72
C PRO A 13 29.39 3.97 -9.62
N GLY A 14 29.34 4.72 -8.51
CA GLY A 14 28.53 4.37 -7.36
C GLY A 14 27.14 3.97 -7.84
N ALA A 15 26.64 2.84 -7.32
CA ALA A 15 25.28 2.40 -7.57
C ALA A 15 24.34 3.53 -7.16
N GLY A 16 23.99 4.41 -8.11
CA GLY A 16 22.81 5.24 -7.98
C GLY A 16 21.69 4.28 -7.68
N ALA A 17 20.97 4.50 -6.58
CA ALA A 17 19.82 3.69 -6.22
C ALA A 17 18.94 3.59 -7.47
N ALA A 18 18.97 2.44 -8.12
CA ALA A 18 18.16 2.22 -9.30
C ALA A 18 16.71 2.36 -8.84
N ASP A 19 15.91 3.11 -9.59
CA ASP A 19 14.47 3.16 -9.33
C ASP A 19 13.95 1.73 -9.18
N GLN A 20 13.34 1.45 -8.03
CA GLN A 20 12.68 0.17 -7.79
C GLN A 20 11.35 0.14 -8.56
N GLY A 21 10.72 1.31 -8.75
CA GLY A 21 9.51 1.46 -9.55
C GLY A 21 9.75 1.39 -11.07
N PRO A 22 8.69 1.24 -11.88
CA PRO A 22 7.28 1.32 -11.50
C PRO A 22 6.78 0.08 -10.73
N TYR A 23 5.87 0.32 -9.79
CA TYR A 23 5.19 -0.71 -9.02
C TYR A 23 3.92 -1.14 -9.74
N ARG A 24 3.79 -2.44 -10.00
CA ARG A 24 2.72 -3.02 -10.80
C ARG A 24 2.04 -4.14 -10.03
N GLY A 25 0.74 -4.28 -10.21
CA GLY A 25 0.07 -5.45 -9.70
C GLY A 25 -1.35 -5.60 -10.22
N ARG A 26 -1.95 -6.73 -9.86
CA ARG A 26 -3.32 -7.06 -10.18
C ARG A 26 -4.06 -7.48 -8.93
N VAL A 27 -5.23 -6.90 -8.71
CA VAL A 27 -6.10 -7.18 -7.58
C VAL A 27 -7.24 -8.06 -8.04
N VAL A 28 -7.44 -9.17 -7.34
CA VAL A 28 -8.48 -10.14 -7.63
C VAL A 28 -9.25 -10.51 -6.38
N ASP A 29 -10.49 -10.92 -6.57
CA ASP A 29 -11.32 -11.53 -5.54
C ASP A 29 -10.73 -12.88 -5.14
N ALA A 30 -10.49 -13.08 -3.85
CA ALA A 30 -9.81 -14.29 -3.36
C ALA A 30 -10.65 -15.57 -3.51
N VAL A 31 -11.97 -15.45 -3.65
CA VAL A 31 -12.90 -16.59 -3.78
C VAL A 31 -13.13 -16.94 -5.24
N THR A 32 -13.43 -15.93 -6.07
CA THR A 32 -13.82 -16.15 -7.46
C THR A 32 -12.65 -16.04 -8.45
N GLY A 33 -11.54 -15.45 -8.02
CA GLY A 33 -10.40 -15.13 -8.90
C GLY A 33 -10.68 -14.01 -9.90
N GLN A 34 -11.87 -13.40 -9.87
CA GLN A 34 -12.24 -12.33 -10.80
C GLN A 34 -11.47 -11.04 -10.49
N PRO A 35 -11.11 -10.25 -11.51
CA PRO A 35 -10.45 -8.97 -11.29
C PRO A 35 -11.34 -7.99 -10.52
N LEU A 36 -10.73 -7.22 -9.63
CA LEU A 36 -11.42 -6.19 -8.85
C LEU A 36 -11.05 -4.81 -9.36
N ALA A 37 -11.97 -4.19 -10.10
CA ALA A 37 -11.91 -2.77 -10.44
C ALA A 37 -12.17 -1.89 -9.21
N ASP A 38 -11.73 -0.63 -9.23
CA ASP A 38 -11.98 0.35 -8.17
C ASP A 38 -11.51 -0.09 -6.76
N ALA A 39 -10.49 -0.94 -6.70
CA ALA A 39 -9.71 -1.14 -5.48
C ALA A 39 -8.63 -0.06 -5.44
N VAL A 40 -8.42 0.57 -4.28
CA VAL A 40 -7.35 1.56 -4.12
C VAL A 40 -6.05 0.83 -3.76
N ALA A 41 -5.00 1.06 -4.54
CA ALA A 41 -3.63 0.70 -4.18
C ALA A 41 -2.90 1.96 -3.72
N ILE A 42 -2.34 1.93 -2.52
CA ILE A 42 -1.67 3.05 -1.86
C ILE A 42 -0.23 2.63 -1.60
N LEU A 43 0.71 3.39 -2.14
CA LEU A 43 2.14 3.22 -1.97
C LEU A 43 2.68 4.37 -1.12
N VAL A 44 3.42 4.02 -0.07
CA VAL A 44 3.97 4.95 0.92
C VAL A 44 5.47 4.76 0.98
N TRP A 45 6.22 5.82 0.70
CA TRP A 45 7.65 5.87 0.94
C TRP A 45 7.87 6.50 2.31
N GLU A 46 8.55 5.79 3.20
CA GLU A 46 8.83 6.24 4.56
C GLU A 46 10.29 6.67 4.70
N HIS A 47 10.57 7.58 5.64
CA HIS A 47 11.92 7.85 6.15
C HIS A 47 11.92 7.71 7.68
N GLU A 48 13.10 7.62 8.29
CA GLU A 48 13.22 7.66 9.75
C GLU A 48 12.93 9.07 10.28
N HIS A 49 12.17 9.15 11.36
CA HIS A 49 11.87 10.42 12.01
C HIS A 49 13.18 11.08 12.47
N PRO A 50 13.44 12.35 12.11
CA PRO A 50 14.75 12.98 12.32
C PRO A 50 15.12 13.11 13.81
N GLU A 51 14.12 13.18 14.69
CA GLU A 51 14.31 13.40 16.13
C GLU A 51 14.03 12.16 16.99
N ILE A 52 13.42 11.11 16.44
CA ILE A 52 12.93 9.95 17.22
C ILE A 52 13.45 8.66 16.58
N PRO A 53 14.57 8.11 17.07
CA PRO A 53 15.17 6.90 16.52
C PRO A 53 14.18 5.74 16.45
N GLY A 54 14.14 5.06 15.29
CA GLY A 54 13.27 3.90 15.07
C GLY A 54 11.80 4.22 14.77
N GLN A 55 11.38 5.49 14.88
CA GLN A 55 10.08 5.93 14.39
C GLN A 55 10.15 6.19 12.88
N ARG A 56 9.13 5.73 12.15
CA ARG A 56 9.00 5.98 10.71
C ARG A 56 7.97 7.06 10.45
N GLN A 57 8.20 7.84 9.41
CA GLN A 57 7.30 8.88 8.93
C GLN A 57 7.09 8.76 7.42
N ALA A 58 5.86 8.95 6.97
CA ALA A 58 5.56 9.01 5.54
C ALA A 58 6.22 10.25 4.92
N GLY A 59 7.09 10.06 3.93
CA GLY A 59 7.71 11.13 3.15
C GLY A 59 6.95 11.42 1.85
N ALA A 60 6.50 10.37 1.17
CA ALA A 60 5.68 10.50 -0.04
C ALA A 60 4.60 9.42 -0.08
N VAL A 61 3.46 9.77 -0.67
CA VAL A 61 2.31 8.88 -0.83
C VAL A 61 1.80 9.01 -2.25
N ARG A 62 1.54 7.88 -2.90
CA ARG A 62 0.84 7.82 -4.18
C ARG A 62 -0.24 6.77 -4.09
N SER A 63 -1.35 7.00 -4.76
CA SER A 63 -2.37 5.96 -4.91
C SER A 63 -3.01 5.98 -6.27
N VAL A 64 -3.60 4.87 -6.65
CA VAL A 64 -4.38 4.73 -7.87
C VAL A 64 -5.52 3.74 -7.64
N LEU A 65 -6.61 3.89 -8.39
CA LEU A 65 -7.66 2.88 -8.47
C LEU A 65 -7.29 1.83 -9.50
N THR A 66 -7.59 0.57 -9.22
CA THR A 66 -7.46 -0.50 -10.20
C THR A 66 -8.44 -0.33 -11.34
N ASP A 67 -8.01 -0.69 -12.54
CA ASP A 67 -8.84 -0.67 -13.74
C ASP A 67 -9.82 -1.85 -13.82
N VAL A 68 -10.55 -1.96 -14.93
CA VAL A 68 -11.50 -3.06 -15.20
C VAL A 68 -10.86 -4.46 -15.22
N ARG A 69 -9.54 -4.56 -15.41
CA ARG A 69 -8.77 -5.81 -15.34
C ARG A 69 -8.20 -6.06 -13.95
N GLY A 70 -8.47 -5.17 -13.00
CA GLY A 70 -7.94 -5.19 -11.65
C GLY A 70 -6.49 -4.72 -11.59
N GLU A 71 -5.95 -4.14 -12.65
CA GLU A 71 -4.54 -3.77 -12.74
C GLU A 71 -4.30 -2.38 -12.15
N PHE A 72 -3.15 -2.21 -11.50
CA PHE A 72 -2.64 -0.92 -11.06
C PHE A 72 -1.19 -0.74 -11.48
N THR A 73 -0.79 0.52 -11.72
CA THR A 73 0.61 0.90 -11.90
C THR A 73 0.85 2.22 -11.17
N ILE A 74 1.87 2.26 -10.32
CA ILE A 74 2.31 3.47 -9.60
C ILE A 74 3.77 3.71 -9.97
N ASP A 75 4.04 4.84 -10.62
CA ASP A 75 5.41 5.24 -10.92
C ASP A 75 6.10 5.80 -9.66
N GLY A 76 7.25 5.21 -9.31
CA GLY A 76 8.08 5.61 -8.18
C GLY A 76 9.27 6.50 -8.56
N GLY A 77 9.64 6.60 -9.84
CA GLY A 77 10.93 7.16 -10.23
C GLY A 77 11.12 8.65 -9.91
N GLY A 78 10.06 9.46 -9.97
CA GLY A 78 10.16 10.87 -9.57
C GLY A 78 10.34 11.06 -8.05
N VAL A 79 9.89 10.08 -7.28
CA VAL A 79 9.99 10.05 -5.83
C VAL A 79 11.39 9.52 -5.51
N GLU A 80 11.75 8.31 -5.93
CA GLU A 80 12.99 7.59 -5.58
C GLU A 80 14.31 8.29 -5.96
N ARG A 81 14.29 9.16 -6.97
CA ARG A 81 15.48 9.92 -7.39
C ARG A 81 15.78 11.15 -6.55
N ASP A 82 14.92 11.53 -5.60
CA ASP A 82 15.18 12.70 -4.74
C ASP A 82 16.25 12.36 -3.69
N PRO A 83 17.47 12.94 -3.78
CA PRO A 83 18.56 12.62 -2.87
C PRO A 83 18.36 13.19 -1.46
N ARG A 84 17.35 14.05 -1.24
CA ARG A 84 16.98 14.55 0.11
C ARG A 84 16.16 13.53 0.90
N GLU A 85 15.76 12.46 0.24
CA GLU A 85 14.81 11.50 0.75
C GLU A 85 15.50 10.15 0.92
N VAL A 86 16.34 10.03 1.96
CA VAL A 86 16.84 8.72 2.40
C VAL A 86 15.64 7.90 2.86
N ARG A 87 15.18 7.00 2.01
CA ARG A 87 13.92 6.28 2.19
C ARG A 87 14.15 4.83 2.56
N LEU A 88 13.34 4.41 3.52
CA LEU A 88 13.14 3.02 3.85
C LEU A 88 12.40 2.33 2.70
N GLU A 89 12.40 1.00 2.72
CA GLU A 89 11.62 0.19 1.77
C GLU A 89 10.15 0.66 1.72
N PRO A 90 9.61 0.99 0.53
CA PRO A 90 8.26 1.48 0.42
C PRO A 90 7.25 0.41 0.80
N ARG A 91 6.10 0.86 1.30
CA ARG A 91 5.04 0.01 1.82
C ARG A 91 3.76 0.20 1.05
N ILE A 92 3.05 -0.90 0.81
CA ILE A 92 1.81 -0.91 0.06
C ILE A 92 0.64 -1.37 0.94
N VAL A 93 -0.49 -0.69 0.77
CA VAL A 93 -1.81 -1.13 1.24
C VAL A 93 -2.74 -1.16 0.04
N VAL A 94 -3.53 -2.23 -0.06
CA VAL A 94 -4.59 -2.33 -1.08
C VAL A 94 -5.92 -2.60 -0.40
N TRP A 95 -6.95 -1.86 -0.78
CA TRP A 95 -8.26 -1.99 -0.16
C TRP A 95 -9.41 -1.72 -1.13
N LYS A 96 -10.55 -2.36 -0.86
CA LYS A 96 -11.82 -2.13 -1.55
C LYS A 96 -12.95 -2.23 -0.52
N PRO A 97 -13.93 -1.31 -0.50
CA PRO A 97 -15.13 -1.43 0.33
C PRO A 97 -15.77 -2.83 0.21
N GLY A 98 -16.11 -3.44 1.34
CA GLY A 98 -16.64 -4.81 1.38
C GLY A 98 -15.60 -5.94 1.31
N TYR A 99 -14.30 -5.62 1.30
CA TYR A 99 -13.21 -6.60 1.30
C TYR A 99 -12.26 -6.39 2.48
N THR A 100 -11.61 -7.47 2.92
CA THR A 100 -10.46 -7.43 3.83
C THR A 100 -9.27 -6.78 3.10
N PRO A 101 -8.58 -5.78 3.70
CA PRO A 101 -7.44 -5.12 3.07
C PRO A 101 -6.25 -6.06 2.90
N TYR A 102 -5.28 -5.63 2.10
CA TYR A 102 -3.95 -6.23 2.01
C TYR A 102 -2.91 -5.30 2.64
N PRO A 103 -2.06 -5.78 3.55
CA PRO A 103 -2.14 -7.09 4.22
C PRO A 103 -3.40 -7.21 5.11
N PRO A 104 -3.91 -8.43 5.35
CA PRO A 104 -5.15 -8.62 6.10
C PRO A 104 -4.96 -8.45 7.61
N GLU A 105 -3.75 -8.65 8.12
CA GLU A 105 -3.40 -8.40 9.51
C GLU A 105 -2.79 -7.01 9.75
N ARG A 106 -3.02 -6.48 10.95
CA ARG A 106 -2.39 -5.24 11.41
C ARG A 106 -0.88 -5.48 11.56
N ARG A 107 -0.08 -4.60 10.96
CA ARG A 107 1.40 -4.68 11.00
C ARG A 107 2.01 -3.42 11.60
N ARG A 108 3.18 -3.59 12.22
CA ARG A 108 4.07 -2.49 12.64
C ARG A 108 5.45 -2.76 12.06
N PRO A 109 5.92 -2.00 11.06
CA PRO A 109 5.25 -0.85 10.43
C PRO A 109 4.00 -1.23 9.59
N PRO A 110 3.06 -0.30 9.36
CA PRO A 110 1.81 -0.56 8.63
C PRO A 110 2.04 -0.99 7.18
N GLY A 111 1.09 -1.72 6.58
CA GLY A 111 1.21 -2.19 5.19
C GLY A 111 2.23 -3.33 4.98
N ALA A 112 2.37 -3.78 3.74
CA ALA A 112 3.33 -4.81 3.33
C ALA A 112 4.52 -4.17 2.57
N PRO A 113 5.70 -4.80 2.55
CA PRO A 113 6.77 -4.41 1.63
C PRO A 113 6.28 -4.32 0.19
N ALA A 114 6.63 -3.24 -0.52
CA ALA A 114 6.21 -3.03 -1.90
C ALA A 114 7.14 -3.66 -2.93
N THR A 115 8.32 -4.13 -2.52
CA THR A 115 9.32 -4.80 -3.37
C THR A 115 8.76 -5.91 -4.26
N PRO A 116 7.80 -6.77 -3.83
CA PRO A 116 7.19 -7.76 -4.72
C PRO A 116 6.40 -7.19 -5.90
N PHE A 117 6.05 -5.90 -5.85
CA PHE A 117 5.34 -5.20 -6.91
C PHE A 117 6.29 -4.41 -7.82
N ALA A 118 7.57 -4.28 -7.46
CA ALA A 118 8.60 -3.76 -8.34
C ALA A 118 8.89 -4.74 -9.48
N GLY A 119 8.94 -4.26 -10.73
CA GLY A 119 9.28 -5.09 -11.90
C GLY A 119 8.10 -5.88 -12.47
N ALA A 120 8.15 -7.22 -12.39
CA ALA A 120 7.17 -8.12 -13.05
C ALA A 120 5.73 -7.98 -12.51
N GLY A 121 5.59 -7.39 -11.33
CA GLY A 121 4.31 -7.12 -10.66
C GLY A 121 3.78 -8.31 -9.86
N GLY A 122 2.92 -7.99 -8.88
CA GLY A 122 2.35 -8.96 -7.94
C GLY A 122 0.84 -9.13 -8.08
N VAL A 123 0.31 -10.26 -7.60
CA VAL A 123 -1.14 -10.46 -7.48
C VAL A 123 -1.57 -10.29 -6.02
N VAL A 124 -2.46 -9.34 -5.77
CA VAL A 124 -3.14 -9.16 -4.49
C VAL A 124 -4.48 -9.86 -4.53
N ARG A 125 -4.73 -10.72 -3.55
CA ARG A 125 -6.02 -11.40 -3.38
C ARG A 125 -6.74 -10.77 -2.20
N LEU A 126 -7.91 -10.18 -2.43
CA LEU A 126 -8.73 -9.61 -1.38
C LEU A 126 -9.89 -10.57 -1.06
N ALA A 127 -10.02 -10.95 0.21
CA ALA A 127 -11.15 -11.76 0.65
C ALA A 127 -12.39 -10.87 0.85
N PRO A 128 -13.56 -11.23 0.29
CA PRO A 128 -14.79 -10.51 0.57
C PRO A 128 -15.16 -10.66 2.05
N ALA A 129 -15.65 -9.60 2.66
CA ALA A 129 -16.18 -9.65 4.01
C ALA A 129 -17.41 -10.57 4.04
N ARG A 130 -17.43 -11.52 4.97
CA ARG A 130 -18.46 -12.57 5.03
C ARG A 130 -19.80 -12.06 5.55
N ASP A 131 -19.76 -11.05 6.40
CA ASP A 131 -20.92 -10.42 7.02
C ASP A 131 -20.59 -8.96 7.42
N ALA A 132 -21.58 -8.28 7.98
CA ALA A 132 -21.45 -6.88 8.40
C ALA A 132 -20.36 -6.68 9.45
N THR A 133 -20.23 -7.59 10.41
CA THR A 133 -19.20 -7.51 11.46
C THR A 133 -17.80 -7.63 10.86
N ALA A 134 -17.56 -8.63 10.01
CA ALA A 134 -16.29 -8.81 9.31
C ALA A 134 -15.95 -7.61 8.41
N ARG A 135 -16.97 -6.95 7.84
CA ARG A 135 -16.79 -5.74 7.03
C ARG A 135 -16.35 -4.54 7.88
N VAL A 136 -16.96 -4.36 9.05
CA VAL A 136 -16.54 -3.33 10.02
C VAL A 136 -15.10 -3.59 10.49
N GLU A 137 -14.76 -4.83 10.83
CA GLU A 137 -13.40 -5.21 11.24
C GLU A 137 -12.38 -4.97 10.13
N SER A 138 -12.73 -5.32 8.88
CA SER A 138 -11.89 -5.08 7.71
C SER A 138 -11.66 -3.58 7.48
N PHE A 139 -12.70 -2.77 7.63
CA PHE A 139 -12.59 -1.32 7.53
C PHE A 139 -11.73 -0.73 8.65
N ASN A 140 -11.89 -1.18 9.89
CA ASN A 140 -11.06 -0.75 11.02
C ASN A 140 -9.59 -1.12 10.81
N THR A 141 -9.29 -2.30 10.28
CA THR A 141 -7.91 -2.68 9.94
C THR A 141 -7.31 -1.76 8.86
N PHE A 142 -8.11 -1.36 7.87
CA PHE A 142 -7.68 -0.39 6.87
C PHE A 142 -7.42 1.00 7.48
N VAL A 143 -8.35 1.50 8.29
CA VAL A 143 -8.23 2.80 8.99
C VAL A 143 -7.01 2.81 9.91
N ASP A 144 -6.75 1.73 10.64
CA ASP A 144 -5.56 1.59 11.49
C ASP A 144 -4.27 1.68 10.69
N ALA A 145 -4.21 1.06 9.50
CA ALA A 145 -3.04 1.18 8.63
C ALA A 145 -2.84 2.63 8.16
N MET A 146 -3.91 3.32 7.77
CA MET A 146 -3.85 4.73 7.38
C MET A 146 -3.45 5.64 8.53
N SER A 147 -3.97 5.40 9.74
CA SER A 147 -3.56 6.10 10.94
C SER A 147 -2.09 5.87 11.26
N GLY A 148 -1.60 4.64 11.09
CA GLY A 148 -0.20 4.30 11.33
C GLY A 148 0.77 5.00 10.38
N PHE A 149 0.33 5.34 9.17
CA PHE A 149 1.07 6.17 8.22
C PHE A 149 0.85 7.69 8.42
N GLY A 150 -0.06 8.10 9.30
CA GLY A 150 -0.44 9.51 9.47
C GLY A 150 -1.29 10.08 8.33
N LEU A 151 -2.04 9.24 7.60
CA LEU A 151 -2.75 9.62 6.36
C LEU A 151 -4.24 9.95 6.56
N LEU A 152 -4.77 9.81 7.77
CA LEU A 152 -6.17 10.16 8.03
C LEU A 152 -6.39 11.67 7.84
N GLY A 153 -7.25 12.02 6.89
CA GLY A 153 -7.56 13.41 6.51
C GLY A 153 -6.72 13.99 5.37
N TYR A 154 -5.66 13.30 4.93
CA TYR A 154 -4.73 13.77 3.88
C TYR A 154 -4.68 12.86 2.65
N GLY A 155 -5.60 11.90 2.56
CA GLY A 155 -5.69 10.98 1.43
C GLY A 155 -6.18 11.66 0.13
N PRO A 156 -5.84 11.12 -1.05
CA PRO A 156 -6.36 11.60 -2.33
C PRO A 156 -7.89 11.50 -2.42
N PRO A 157 -8.55 12.32 -3.27
CA PRO A 157 -10.02 12.42 -3.31
C PRO A 157 -10.74 11.09 -3.50
N GLU A 158 -10.18 10.18 -4.31
CA GLU A 158 -10.74 8.85 -4.57
C GLU A 158 -10.77 8.00 -3.31
N LEU A 159 -9.69 8.06 -2.51
CA LEU A 159 -9.62 7.38 -1.23
C LEU A 159 -10.64 7.96 -0.25
N GLN A 160 -10.78 9.29 -0.18
CA GLN A 160 -11.77 9.94 0.67
C GLN A 160 -13.19 9.52 0.30
N ARG A 161 -13.50 9.39 -1.00
CA ARG A 161 -14.79 8.89 -1.49
C ARG A 161 -15.06 7.47 -1.01
N LEU A 162 -14.12 6.54 -1.19
CA LEU A 162 -14.29 5.14 -0.77
C LEU A 162 -14.46 5.01 0.75
N VAL A 163 -13.68 5.75 1.53
CA VAL A 163 -13.81 5.81 2.99
C VAL A 163 -15.18 6.35 3.40
N SER A 164 -15.65 7.42 2.74
CA SER A 164 -16.97 8.01 3.03
C SER A 164 -18.12 7.05 2.70
N GLU A 165 -18.01 6.30 1.61
CA GLU A 165 -19.00 5.28 1.23
C GLU A 165 -19.05 4.14 2.24
N GLU A 166 -17.89 3.67 2.71
CA GLU A 166 -17.83 2.61 3.71
C GLU A 166 -18.33 3.08 5.08
N LEU A 167 -18.00 4.31 5.50
CA LEU A 167 -18.54 4.89 6.73
C LEU A 167 -20.07 4.92 6.74
N ARG A 168 -20.69 5.37 5.65
CA ARG A 168 -22.16 5.37 5.51
C ARG A 168 -22.75 3.95 5.53
N TYR A 169 -22.01 2.94 5.08
CA TYR A 169 -22.43 1.55 5.23
C TYR A 169 -22.37 1.13 6.70
N VAL A 170 -21.25 1.38 7.37
CA VAL A 170 -21.01 1.00 8.78
C VAL A 170 -22.03 1.67 9.71
N GLU A 171 -22.29 2.97 9.54
CA GLU A 171 -23.29 3.72 10.31
C GLU A 171 -24.70 3.10 10.19
N ARG A 172 -25.09 2.69 8.97
CA ARG A 172 -26.38 2.02 8.74
C ARG A 172 -26.41 0.60 9.29
N ALA A 173 -25.30 -0.13 9.21
CA ALA A 173 -25.22 -1.51 9.68
C ALA A 173 -25.24 -1.60 11.22
N LEU A 174 -24.70 -0.59 11.90
CA LEU A 174 -24.59 -0.49 13.36
C LEU A 174 -25.69 0.37 14.01
N GLY A 175 -26.54 1.03 13.23
CA GLY A 175 -27.68 1.80 13.74
C GLY A 175 -28.87 0.93 14.18
N PRO A 176 -29.81 1.48 14.97
CA PRO A 176 -31.03 0.76 15.38
C PRO A 176 -31.86 0.35 14.16
N GLY A 177 -32.20 -0.95 14.09
CA GLY A 177 -32.83 -1.62 12.95
C GLY A 177 -31.87 -2.28 11.95
N GLY A 178 -30.55 -2.21 12.20
CA GLY A 178 -29.52 -2.81 11.36
C GLY A 178 -29.60 -4.35 11.30
N PRO A 179 -29.03 -4.99 10.25
CA PRO A 179 -29.05 -6.45 10.10
C PRO A 179 -28.34 -7.20 11.26
N GLY A 180 -27.56 -6.51 12.10
CA GLY A 180 -26.95 -7.06 13.31
C GLY A 180 -27.87 -7.17 14.53
N GLU A 181 -29.04 -6.51 14.52
CA GLU A 181 -29.99 -6.53 15.65
C GLU A 181 -31.01 -7.68 15.57
N ARG A 182 -31.05 -8.41 14.44
CA ARG A 182 -31.90 -9.59 14.28
C ARG A 182 -31.10 -10.87 14.53
N ARG A 183 -30.78 -11.14 15.79
CA ARG A 183 -30.39 -12.47 16.27
C ARG A 183 -31.01 -12.76 17.62
#